data_AF-X1T7M0-F1
#
_entry.id   AF-X1T7M0-F1
#
_cell.length_a   1.000
_cell.length_b   1.000
_cell.length_c   1.000
_cell.angle_alpha   90.00
_cell.angle_beta   90.00
_cell.angle_gamma   90.00
#
_symmetry.space_group_name_H-M   'P 1'
#
loop_
_entity.id
_entity.type
_entity.pdbx_description
1 polymer ?
#
loop_
_entity_poly.entity_id
_entity_poly.type
_entity_poly.pdbx_seq_one_letter_code
_entity_poly.pdbx_strand_id
1 'polypeptide(L)' 'MKDKFQIVGTKIQEFSLPNSRGEVLNIRTLEGKKKVVVILFRNIN' A
#
# COMPACT_ATOMS: atom_id res chain seq x y z
N MET A 1 -14.15 -12.37 -9.25
CA MET A 1 -12.98 -12.24 -10.16
C MET A 1 -11.93 -13.24 -9.73
N LYS A 2 -11.39 -14.03 -10.65
CA LYS A 2 -10.27 -14.95 -10.36
C LYS A 2 -9.00 -14.10 -10.19
N ASP A 3 -8.25 -14.34 -9.12
CA ASP A 3 -7.00 -13.63 -8.88
C ASP A 3 -5.99 -13.96 -9.99
N LYS A 4 -5.73 -12.97 -10.85
CA LYS A 4 -4.90 -13.14 -12.05
C LYS A 4 -3.43 -13.36 -11.72
N PHE A 5 -2.99 -12.91 -10.54
CA PHE A 5 -1.58 -12.93 -10.16
C PHE A 5 -1.30 -13.79 -8.93
N GLN A 6 -2.31 -14.45 -8.36
CA GLN A 6 -2.20 -15.28 -7.15
C GLN A 6 -1.61 -14.52 -5.93
N ILE A 7 -1.88 -13.22 -5.84
CA ILE A 7 -1.36 -12.33 -4.77
C ILE A 7 -2.38 -12.21 -3.63
N VAL A 8 -3.65 -12.54 -3.83
CA VAL A 8 -4.70 -12.46 -2.81
C VAL A 8 -4.36 -13.38 -1.64
N GLY A 9 -4.33 -12.81 -0.43
CA GLY A 9 -3.95 -13.51 0.80
C GLY A 9 -2.44 -13.49 1.09
N THR A 10 -1.60 -13.06 0.15
CA THR A 10 -0.18 -12.83 0.41
C THR A 10 0.02 -11.54 1.20
N LYS A 11 1.05 -11.50 2.06
CA LYS A 11 1.40 -10.29 2.79
C LYS A 11 2.06 -9.29 1.84
N ILE A 12 1.59 -8.05 1.89
CA ILE A 12 2.23 -6.93 1.20
C ILE A 12 3.63 -6.73 1.83
N GLN A 13 4.64 -6.50 1.00
CA GLN A 13 5.98 -6.19 1.49
C GLN A 13 5.99 -4.85 2.21
N GLU A 14 6.82 -4.73 3.24
CA GLU A 14 6.97 -3.48 3.97
C GLU A 14 7.61 -2.41 3.12
N PHE A 15 7.07 -1.20 3.16
CA PHE A 15 7.63 -0.03 2.51
C PHE A 15 7.35 1.25 3.31
N SER A 16 8.18 2.26 3.06
CA SER A 16 8.04 3.61 3.61
C SER A 16 8.03 4.61 2.47
N LEU A 17 7.05 5.52 2.46
CA LEU A 17 6.92 6.57 1.45
C LEU A 17 6.61 7.92 2.11
N PRO A 18 7.09 9.04 1.54
CA PRO A 18 6.64 10.36 1.96
C PRO A 18 5.16 10.54 1.64
N ASN A 19 4.39 11.07 2.60
CA ASN A 19 3.02 11.48 2.38
C ASN A 19 2.95 12.96 1.93
N SER A 20 1.75 13.44 1.61
CA SER A 20 1.52 14.82 1.18
C SER A 20 1.78 15.89 2.26
N ARG A 21 2.02 15.48 3.51
CA ARG A 21 2.41 16.36 4.63
C ARG A 21 3.93 16.43 4.84
N GLY A 22 4.72 15.75 4.01
CA GLY A 22 6.18 15.68 4.15
C GLY A 22 6.66 14.69 5.20
N GLU A 23 5.77 13.88 5.76
CA GLU A 23 6.11 12.85 6.75
C GLU A 23 6.41 11.53 6.03
N VAL A 24 7.44 10.81 6.47
CA VAL A 24 7.69 9.44 5.98
C VAL A 24 6.77 8.48 6.73
N LEU A 25 5.87 7.82 5.99
CA LEU A 25 4.91 6.87 6.54
C LEU A 25 5.32 5.45 6.17
N ASN A 26 5.47 4.59 7.17
CA ASN A 26 5.66 3.16 6.99
C ASN A 26 4.30 2.44 6.99
N ILE A 27 4.10 1.52 6.04
CA ILE A 27 2.82 0.81 5.85
C ILE A 27 2.36 0.00 7.07
N ARG A 28 3.30 -0.58 7.84
CA ARG A 28 2.98 -1.40 9.04
C ARG A 28 2.37 -0.57 10.16
N THR A 29 2.65 0.73 10.21
CA THR A 29 2.02 1.62 11.19
C THR A 29 0.51 1.76 11.00
N LEU A 30 0.01 1.42 9.80
CA LEU A 30 -1.41 1.45 9.44
C LEU A 30 -2.10 0.09 9.60
N GLU A 31 -1.37 -1.03 9.44
CA GLU A 31 -1.90 -2.40 9.49
C GLU A 31 -2.64 -2.71 10.80
N GLY A 32 -2.14 -2.22 11.94
CA GLY A 32 -2.72 -2.50 13.26
C GLY A 32 -4.00 -1.73 13.58
N LYS A 33 -4.40 -0.76 12.75
CA LYS A 33 -5.52 0.16 13.06
C LYS A 33 -6.71 -0.01 12.13
N LYS A 34 -6.50 -0.28 10.84
CA LYS A 34 -7.55 -0.30 9.80
C LYS A 34 -7.15 -1.16 8.59
N LYS A 35 -8.14 -1.48 7.75
CA LYS A 35 -7.87 -1.99 6.40
C LYS A 35 -7.22 -0.88 5.56
N VAL A 36 -6.17 -1.20 4.81
CA VAL A 36 -5.43 -0.26 3.97
C VAL A 36 -5.69 -0.58 2.50
N VAL A 37 -5.88 0.46 1.68
CA VAL A 37 -6.01 0.35 0.22
C VAL A 37 -4.86 1.13 -0.41
N VAL A 38 -4.08 0.48 -1.27
CA VAL A 38 -2.96 1.08 -2.00
C VAL A 38 -3.33 1.18 -3.48
N ILE A 39 -3.25 2.40 -4.03
CA ILE A 39 -3.55 2.69 -5.43
C ILE A 39 -2.28 3.25 -6.07
N LEU A 40 -1.84 2.63 -7.16
CA LEU A 40 -0.68 3.07 -7.93
C LEU A 40 -1.17 3.77 -9.20
N PHE A 41 -0.97 5.08 -9.25
CA PHE A 41 -1.17 5.84 -10.47
C PHE A 41 0.13 5.86 -11.28
N ARG A 42 0.04 5.66 -12.59
CA ARG A 42 1.17 5.78 -13.52
C ARG A 42 0.91 6.97 -14.43
N ASN A 43 1.97 7.69 -14.80
CA ASN A 43 1.90 8.85 -15.71
C ASN A 43 0.93 9.95 -15.23
N ILE A 44 0.96 10.29 -13.94
CA ILE A 44 0.37 11.56 -13.50
C ILE A 44 1.27 12.68 -14.02
N ASN A 45 0.86 13.28 -15.14
CA ASN A 45 1.33 14.58 -15.60
C ASN A 45 0.35 15.65 -15.15
#